data_AF-X1DEV1-F1
#
_entry.id   AF-X1DEV1-F1
#
_cell.length_a   1.000
_cell.length_b   1.000
_cell.length_c   1.000
_cell.angle_alpha   90.00
_cell.angle_beta   90.00
_cell.angle_gamma   90.00
#
_symmetry.space_group_name_H-M   'P 1'
#
loop_
_entity.id
_entity.type
_entity.pdbx_description
1 polymer ?
#
loop_
_entity_poly.entity_id
_entity_poly.type
_entity_poly.pdbx_seq_one_letter_code
_entity_poly.pdbx_strand_id
1 'polypeptide(L)'
;FVESLAKTGERIGLPKLSIDFKTCTEAELKVYCRRDVEIEFENFKLFIRFLESNQIARLCYTRGSTAMSAFLLRHYTTKIYIHNNEQAIKLERDSYKGGRVECFFLGELNNGNYYMLDVNSLYPFVMRNNVYPVKYEKISHKVTPKTIGCYLSTKSITARVLIETDEPVYAVRRARCLFPVGRFWATLTTPELKYALTKGHIKQVGDCVIYEQDTIFKSYVDKFYALRQEFKSTGAAEYEELCKKMLNSLYGKFGQKGEDWTKIGDCP
;
A
#
# COMPACT_ATOMS: atom_id res chain seq x y z
N PHE A 1 -13.13 -12.06 -2.17
CA PHE A 1 -12.19 -11.69 -1.09
C PHE A 1 -10.87 -12.45 -1.30
N VAL A 2 -9.73 -12.09 -0.67
CA VAL A 2 -8.44 -12.81 -0.87
C VAL A 2 -8.25 -13.98 0.11
N GLU A 3 -9.06 -13.98 1.17
CA GLU A 3 -9.15 -15.08 2.12
C GLU A 3 -9.80 -16.31 1.45
N SER A 4 -9.29 -17.51 1.76
CA SER A 4 -9.90 -18.76 1.29
C SER A 4 -11.34 -18.88 1.79
N LEU A 5 -12.23 -19.49 1.01
CA LEU A 5 -13.63 -19.65 1.38
C LEU A 5 -13.82 -20.35 2.75
N ALA A 6 -12.97 -21.32 3.10
CA ALA A 6 -12.99 -21.98 4.40
C ALA A 6 -12.82 -20.99 5.57
N LYS A 7 -11.73 -20.19 5.53
CA LYS A 7 -11.46 -19.13 6.52
C LYS A 7 -12.55 -18.06 6.54
N THR A 8 -13.09 -17.68 5.39
CA THR A 8 -14.25 -16.77 5.31
C THR A 8 -15.44 -17.36 6.07
N GLY A 9 -15.73 -18.64 5.84
CA GLY A 9 -16.79 -19.38 6.52
C GLY A 9 -16.60 -19.42 8.03
N GLU A 10 -15.40 -19.77 8.51
CA GLU A 10 -15.06 -19.73 9.94
C GLU A 10 -15.29 -18.35 10.56
N ARG A 11 -14.83 -17.28 9.89
CA ARG A 11 -14.96 -15.90 10.35
C ARG A 11 -16.41 -15.42 10.47
N ILE A 12 -17.30 -15.86 9.58
CA ILE A 12 -18.71 -15.45 9.58
C ILE A 12 -19.63 -16.47 10.28
N GLY A 13 -19.08 -17.49 10.92
CA GLY A 13 -19.84 -18.54 11.61
C GLY A 13 -20.54 -19.54 10.69
N LEU A 14 -20.13 -19.64 9.43
CA LEU A 14 -20.65 -20.57 8.41
C LEU A 14 -19.51 -21.47 7.91
N PRO A 15 -19.05 -22.46 8.69
CA PRO A 15 -17.92 -23.28 8.31
C PRO A 15 -18.18 -24.00 6.98
N LYS A 16 -17.14 -24.06 6.16
CA LYS A 16 -17.15 -24.79 4.90
C LYS A 16 -17.17 -26.29 5.17
N LEU A 17 -17.96 -27.04 4.39
CA LEU A 17 -18.03 -28.50 4.50
C LEU A 17 -16.77 -29.15 3.91
N SER A 18 -16.42 -30.33 4.42
CA SER A 18 -15.42 -31.22 3.81
C SER A 18 -16.09 -32.17 2.82
N ILE A 19 -15.42 -32.49 1.71
CA ILE A 19 -15.91 -33.44 0.71
C ILE A 19 -14.75 -34.20 0.08
N ASP A 20 -14.92 -35.51 -0.14
CA ASP A 20 -14.04 -36.30 -1.00
C ASP A 20 -14.62 -36.32 -2.42
N PHE A 21 -14.00 -35.56 -3.32
CA PHE A 21 -14.43 -35.45 -4.71
C PHE A 21 -14.32 -36.77 -5.50
N LYS A 22 -13.59 -37.77 -4.99
CA LYS A 22 -13.47 -39.07 -5.67
C LYS A 22 -14.63 -40.00 -5.38
N THR A 23 -15.26 -39.86 -4.22
CA THR A 23 -16.26 -40.82 -3.72
C THR A 23 -17.61 -40.20 -3.40
N CYS A 24 -17.76 -38.89 -3.47
CA CYS A 24 -19.01 -38.21 -3.12
C CYS A 24 -20.14 -38.54 -4.12
N THR A 25 -21.35 -38.63 -3.59
CA THR A 25 -22.59 -38.69 -4.36
C THR A 25 -22.97 -37.31 -4.89
N GLU A 26 -23.82 -37.26 -5.93
CA GLU A 26 -24.36 -36.00 -6.45
C GLU A 26 -25.14 -35.20 -5.39
N ALA A 27 -25.83 -35.89 -4.48
CA ALA A 27 -26.58 -35.26 -3.39
C ALA A 27 -25.65 -34.55 -2.40
N GLU A 28 -24.56 -35.20 -1.97
CA GLU A 28 -23.54 -34.60 -1.10
C GLU A 28 -22.85 -33.42 -1.79
N LEU A 29 -22.54 -33.55 -3.08
CA LEU A 29 -21.92 -32.48 -3.86
C LEU A 29 -22.84 -31.26 -3.96
N LYS A 30 -24.15 -31.44 -4.16
CA LYS A 30 -25.14 -30.34 -4.16
C LYS A 30 -25.18 -29.60 -2.82
N VAL A 31 -25.15 -30.32 -1.70
CA VAL A 31 -25.12 -29.72 -0.35
C VAL A 31 -23.83 -28.93 -0.13
N TYR A 32 -22.68 -29.50 -0.52
CA TYR A 32 -21.38 -28.83 -0.45
C TYR A 32 -21.34 -27.54 -1.29
N CYS A 33 -21.74 -27.61 -2.57
CA CYS A 33 -21.77 -26.45 -3.46
C CYS A 33 -22.73 -25.37 -2.95
N ARG A 34 -23.88 -25.75 -2.39
CA ARG A 34 -24.82 -24.80 -1.78
C ARG A 34 -24.18 -24.06 -0.60
N ARG A 35 -23.46 -24.76 0.28
CA ARG A 35 -22.74 -24.12 1.40
C ARG A 35 -21.67 -23.14 0.88
N ASP A 36 -20.97 -23.48 -0.18
CA ASP A 36 -19.94 -22.59 -0.75
C ASP A 36 -20.53 -21.27 -1.25
N VAL A 37 -21.64 -21.34 -1.98
CA VAL A 37 -22.36 -20.15 -2.46
C VAL A 37 -22.97 -19.37 -1.28
N GLU A 38 -23.51 -20.05 -0.29
CA GLU A 38 -24.07 -19.45 0.93
C GLU A 38 -23.03 -18.63 1.70
N ILE A 39 -21.80 -19.15 1.85
CA ILE A 39 -20.70 -18.45 2.52
C ILE A 39 -20.37 -17.13 1.78
N GLU A 40 -20.20 -17.17 0.45
CA GLU A 40 -19.91 -15.95 -0.32
C GLU A 40 -21.08 -14.96 -0.26
N PHE A 41 -22.32 -15.45 -0.40
CA PHE A 41 -23.52 -14.61 -0.37
C PHE A 41 -23.66 -13.86 0.97
N GLU A 42 -23.54 -14.56 2.09
CA GLU A 42 -23.61 -13.94 3.42
C GLU A 42 -22.42 -13.00 3.68
N ASN A 43 -21.22 -13.35 3.22
CA ASN A 43 -20.06 -12.48 3.33
C ASN A 43 -20.23 -11.17 2.53
N PHE A 44 -20.85 -11.21 1.35
CA PHE A 44 -21.20 -10.00 0.58
C PHE A 44 -22.28 -9.17 1.26
N LYS A 45 -23.31 -9.80 1.84
CA LYS A 45 -24.34 -9.09 2.62
C LYS A 45 -23.73 -8.36 3.81
N LEU A 46 -22.84 -9.02 4.56
CA LEU A 46 -22.10 -8.41 5.66
C LEU A 46 -21.27 -7.21 5.18
N PHE A 47 -20.60 -7.34 4.04
CA PHE A 47 -19.82 -6.24 3.47
C PHE A 47 -20.70 -5.07 3.05
N ILE A 48 -21.85 -5.31 2.41
CA ILE A 48 -22.80 -4.25 2.02
C ILE A 48 -23.33 -3.53 3.26
N ARG A 49 -23.78 -4.28 4.28
CA ARG A 49 -24.21 -3.71 5.56
C ARG A 49 -23.13 -2.86 6.20
N PHE A 50 -21.90 -3.35 6.23
CA PHE A 50 -20.75 -2.57 6.73
C PHE A 50 -20.60 -1.23 6.00
N LEU A 51 -20.69 -1.24 4.66
CA LEU A 51 -20.55 -0.03 3.86
C LEU A 51 -21.68 0.98 4.09
N GLU A 52 -22.93 0.50 4.13
CA GLU A 52 -24.13 1.32 4.29
C GLU A 52 -24.26 1.87 5.71
N SER A 53 -24.21 1.00 6.73
CA SER A 53 -24.40 1.38 8.13
C SER A 53 -23.34 2.37 8.62
N ASN A 54 -22.11 2.29 8.11
CA ASN A 54 -21.01 3.17 8.49
C ASN A 54 -20.79 4.34 7.51
N GLN A 55 -21.70 4.49 6.52
CA GLN A 55 -21.64 5.51 5.47
C GLN A 55 -20.23 5.63 4.86
N ILE A 56 -19.68 4.49 4.46
CA ILE A 56 -18.28 4.37 4.02
C ILE A 56 -18.15 4.72 2.55
N ALA A 57 -18.84 3.98 1.68
CA ALA A 57 -18.75 4.11 0.23
C ALA A 57 -19.87 3.32 -0.44
N ARG A 58 -20.06 3.55 -1.74
CA ARG A 58 -20.76 2.59 -2.60
C ARG A 58 -19.97 1.29 -2.74
N LEU A 59 -20.67 0.19 -2.99
CA LEU A 59 -20.03 -1.07 -3.38
C LEU A 59 -19.29 -0.90 -4.72
N CYS A 60 -18.09 -1.47 -4.83
CA CYS A 60 -17.27 -1.46 -6.04
C CYS A 60 -16.74 -2.87 -6.32
N TYR A 61 -16.31 -3.12 -7.55
CA TYR A 61 -15.79 -4.43 -7.98
C TYR A 61 -14.60 -4.94 -7.18
N THR A 62 -13.75 -4.05 -6.67
CA THR A 62 -12.57 -4.42 -5.90
C THR A 62 -12.50 -3.65 -4.59
N ARG A 63 -11.88 -4.25 -3.57
CA ARG A 63 -11.62 -3.60 -2.28
C ARG A 63 -10.81 -2.31 -2.43
N GLY A 64 -9.86 -2.28 -3.36
CA GLY A 64 -9.10 -1.07 -3.68
C GLY A 64 -9.99 0.03 -4.24
N SER A 65 -10.88 -0.29 -5.18
CA SER A 65 -11.85 0.66 -5.70
C SER A 65 -12.84 1.14 -4.63
N THR A 66 -13.30 0.26 -3.73
CA THR A 66 -14.14 0.66 -2.59
C THR A 66 -13.39 1.57 -1.62
N ALA A 67 -12.11 1.27 -1.32
CA ALA A 67 -11.26 2.10 -0.48
C ALA A 67 -11.05 3.50 -1.08
N MET A 68 -10.78 3.58 -2.38
CA MET A 68 -10.68 4.85 -3.10
C MET A 68 -12.02 5.61 -3.12
N SER A 69 -13.14 4.90 -3.33
CA SER A 69 -14.46 5.52 -3.29
C SER A 69 -14.77 6.09 -1.90
N ALA A 70 -14.38 5.38 -0.83
CA ALA A 70 -14.53 5.88 0.55
C ALA A 70 -13.67 7.13 0.78
N PHE A 71 -12.43 7.09 0.31
CA PHE A 71 -11.52 8.22 0.37
C PHE A 71 -12.11 9.46 -0.31
N LEU A 72 -12.57 9.33 -1.55
CA LEU A 72 -13.16 10.42 -2.32
C LEU A 72 -14.46 10.96 -1.71
N LEU A 73 -15.27 10.11 -1.08
CA LEU A 73 -16.57 10.50 -0.55
C LEU A 73 -16.48 11.42 0.67
N ARG A 74 -15.59 11.12 1.62
CA ARG A 74 -15.54 11.84 2.92
C ARG A 74 -14.16 12.25 3.40
N HIS A 75 -13.09 11.87 2.69
CA HIS A 75 -11.71 12.08 3.15
C HIS A 75 -10.85 12.86 2.15
N TYR A 76 -11.39 13.25 1.00
CA TYR A 76 -10.75 14.14 0.05
C TYR A 76 -10.83 15.59 0.54
N THR A 77 -9.99 15.93 1.51
CA THR A 77 -9.97 17.24 2.17
C THR A 77 -9.10 18.27 1.45
N THR A 78 -8.12 17.81 0.68
CA THR A 78 -7.18 18.64 -0.07
C THR A 78 -7.26 18.29 -1.53
N LYS A 79 -7.25 19.30 -2.41
CA LYS A 79 -7.23 19.09 -3.85
C LYS A 79 -5.90 18.46 -4.29
N ILE A 80 -5.97 17.29 -4.91
CA ILE A 80 -4.81 16.57 -5.46
C ILE A 80 -4.78 16.85 -6.97
N TYR A 81 -3.67 17.41 -7.44
CA TYR A 81 -3.46 17.79 -8.83
C TYR A 81 -2.71 16.69 -9.57
N ILE A 82 -3.18 16.38 -10.78
CA ILE A 82 -2.56 15.41 -11.69
C ILE A 82 -1.81 16.19 -12.76
N HIS A 83 -0.57 15.79 -13.06
CA HIS A 83 0.23 16.33 -14.15
C HIS A 83 0.61 15.24 -15.15
N ASN A 84 1.06 15.64 -16.33
CA ASN A 84 1.47 14.76 -17.42
C ASN A 84 2.95 14.97 -17.84
N ASN A 85 3.76 15.62 -17.00
CA ASN A 85 5.20 15.77 -17.26
C ASN A 85 5.91 14.40 -17.24
N GLU A 86 6.34 13.93 -18.40
CA GLU A 86 6.91 12.59 -18.59
C GLU A 86 8.20 12.36 -17.78
N GLN A 87 9.09 13.34 -17.70
CA GLN A 87 10.35 13.21 -16.97
C GLN A 87 10.11 13.09 -15.46
N ALA A 88 9.15 13.86 -14.93
CA ALA A 88 8.74 13.76 -13.54
C ALA A 88 8.12 12.39 -13.22
N ILE A 89 7.18 11.94 -14.07
CA ILE A 89 6.52 10.63 -13.93
C ILE A 89 7.56 9.50 -13.94
N LYS A 90 8.58 9.58 -14.81
CA LYS A 90 9.67 8.61 -14.81
C LYS A 90 10.41 8.57 -13.47
N LEU A 91 10.76 9.73 -12.91
CA LEU A 91 11.40 9.80 -11.58
C LEU A 91 10.52 9.23 -10.47
N GLU A 92 9.22 9.53 -10.48
CA GLU A 92 8.23 8.97 -9.53
C GLU A 92 8.14 7.44 -9.63
N ARG A 93 8.16 6.88 -10.84
CA ARG A 93 8.11 5.42 -11.05
C ARG A 93 9.43 4.73 -10.75
N ASP A 94 10.54 5.43 -10.86
CA ASP A 94 11.86 4.95 -10.45
C ASP A 94 12.05 4.98 -8.93
N SER A 95 11.39 5.92 -8.22
CA SER A 95 11.40 5.95 -6.75
C SER A 95 10.41 4.96 -6.11
N TYR A 96 9.38 4.52 -6.84
CA TYR A 96 8.38 3.58 -6.31
C TYR A 96 8.94 2.16 -6.14
N LYS A 97 9.13 1.75 -4.88
CA LYS A 97 9.78 0.50 -4.47
C LYS A 97 8.93 -0.23 -3.42
N GLY A 98 9.10 -1.55 -3.33
CA GLY A 98 8.45 -2.38 -2.32
C GLY A 98 9.15 -2.33 -0.96
N GLY A 99 8.66 -3.13 -0.01
CA GLY A 99 9.31 -3.32 1.30
C GLY A 99 10.67 -4.02 1.20
N ARG A 100 11.50 -3.84 2.23
CA ARG A 100 12.78 -4.55 2.35
C ARG A 100 12.53 -6.01 2.72
N VAL A 101 12.98 -6.92 1.86
CA VAL A 101 12.93 -8.37 2.09
C VAL A 101 14.30 -8.93 1.70
N GLU A 102 15.15 -9.15 2.69
CA GLU A 102 16.50 -9.67 2.52
C GLU A 102 16.79 -10.72 3.59
N CYS A 103 17.69 -11.65 3.28
CA CYS A 103 18.19 -12.61 4.25
C CYS A 103 19.36 -11.97 5.02
N PHE A 104 19.15 -11.67 6.30
CA PHE A 104 20.17 -11.05 7.16
C PHE A 104 21.12 -12.08 7.80
N PHE A 105 20.74 -13.36 7.80
CA PHE A 105 21.51 -14.45 8.39
C PHE A 105 21.25 -15.76 7.65
N LEU A 106 22.32 -16.46 7.26
CA LEU A 106 22.28 -17.79 6.64
C LEU A 106 22.87 -18.81 7.62
N GLY A 107 22.08 -19.79 8.02
CA GLY A 107 22.50 -20.86 8.91
C GLY A 107 21.41 -21.23 9.91
N GLU A 108 21.78 -22.10 10.85
CA GLU A 108 20.88 -22.55 11.91
C GLU A 108 20.99 -21.65 13.15
N LEU A 109 19.84 -21.39 13.76
CA LEU A 109 19.69 -20.56 14.95
C LEU A 109 19.36 -21.46 16.15
N ASN A 110 20.35 -22.25 16.59
CA ASN A 110 20.13 -23.34 17.56
C ASN A 110 20.26 -22.90 19.03
N ASN A 111 20.94 -21.78 19.33
CA ASN A 111 21.37 -21.44 20.69
C ASN A 111 21.05 -19.98 21.06
N GLY A 112 19.77 -19.63 21.19
CA GLY A 112 19.37 -18.31 21.68
C GLY A 112 17.86 -18.12 21.80
N ASN A 113 17.46 -17.03 22.44
CA ASN A 113 16.08 -16.55 22.41
C ASN A 113 15.90 -15.65 21.19
N TYR A 114 14.90 -15.96 20.37
CA TYR A 114 14.56 -15.18 19.18
C TYR A 114 13.18 -14.54 19.35
N TYR A 115 13.07 -13.28 18.98
CA TYR A 115 11.83 -12.52 19.08
C TYR A 115 11.40 -12.06 17.69
N MET A 116 10.12 -12.25 17.37
CA MET A 116 9.50 -11.72 16.17
C MET A 116 8.67 -10.50 16.53
N LEU A 117 9.06 -9.34 16.00
CA LEU A 117 8.38 -8.06 16.22
C LEU A 117 7.72 -7.62 14.91
N ASP A 118 6.47 -7.14 14.99
CA ASP A 118 5.72 -6.63 13.84
C ASP A 118 5.14 -5.24 14.18
N VAL A 119 5.11 -4.35 13.20
CA VAL A 119 4.56 -3.00 13.35
C VAL A 119 3.06 -3.04 13.10
N ASN A 120 2.30 -2.64 14.11
CA ASN A 120 0.85 -2.54 14.02
C ASN A 120 0.42 -1.58 12.90
N SER A 121 -0.09 -2.14 11.80
CA SER A 121 -0.63 -1.38 10.66
C SER A 121 0.38 -0.36 10.10
N LEU A 122 1.59 -0.83 9.76
CA LEU A 122 2.71 0.01 9.29
C LEU A 122 2.30 1.08 8.25
N TYR A 123 1.71 0.67 7.12
CA TYR A 123 1.33 1.63 6.07
C TYR A 123 0.29 2.65 6.55
N PRO A 124 -0.84 2.27 7.18
CA PRO A 124 -1.75 3.22 7.82
C PRO A 124 -1.09 4.18 8.81
N PHE A 125 -0.17 3.69 9.64
CA PHE A 125 0.57 4.53 10.59
C PHE A 125 1.39 5.60 9.86
N VAL A 126 2.11 5.22 8.79
CA VAL A 126 2.87 6.16 7.95
C VAL A 126 1.92 7.13 7.23
N MET A 127 0.82 6.65 6.64
CA MET A 127 -0.23 7.44 5.99
C MET A 127 -0.76 8.55 6.91
N ARG A 128 -1.06 8.20 8.15
CA ARG A 128 -1.66 9.12 9.13
C ARG A 128 -0.72 10.24 9.57
N ASN A 129 0.56 9.92 9.76
CA ASN A 129 1.49 10.77 10.51
C ASN A 129 2.47 11.54 9.62
N ASN A 130 2.26 11.57 8.30
CA ASN A 130 3.14 12.25 7.36
C ASN A 130 2.37 13.15 6.37
N VAL A 131 3.13 13.99 5.67
CA VAL A 131 2.68 14.80 4.54
C VAL A 131 3.06 14.13 3.22
N TYR A 132 2.26 14.37 2.20
CA TYR A 132 2.37 13.70 0.89
C TYR A 132 2.30 14.73 -0.24
N PRO A 133 2.94 14.46 -1.39
CA PRO A 133 2.87 15.35 -2.55
C PRO A 133 1.42 15.45 -3.06
N VAL A 134 0.94 16.68 -3.25
CA VAL A 134 -0.42 16.96 -3.74
C VAL A 134 -0.45 17.72 -5.05
N LYS A 135 0.62 18.42 -5.42
CA LYS A 135 0.70 19.19 -6.66
C LYS A 135 2.12 19.34 -7.13
N TYR A 136 2.35 18.99 -8.40
CA TYR A 136 3.62 19.24 -9.09
C TYR A 136 3.86 20.75 -9.24
N GLU A 137 5.05 21.19 -8.86
CA GLU A 137 5.49 22.57 -9.08
C GLU A 137 6.42 22.65 -10.29
N LYS A 138 7.52 21.88 -10.26
CA LYS A 138 8.56 21.92 -11.29
C LYS A 138 9.52 20.74 -11.20
N ILE A 139 10.21 20.48 -12.30
CA ILE A 139 11.42 19.69 -12.38
C ILE A 139 12.65 20.61 -12.51
N SER A 140 13.77 20.20 -11.93
CA SER A 140 15.05 20.90 -12.01
C SER A 140 16.20 19.92 -12.23
N HIS A 141 17.14 20.28 -13.10
CA HIS A 141 18.21 19.39 -13.61
C HIS A 141 19.61 19.69 -13.05
N LYS A 142 19.77 20.81 -12.36
CA LYS A 142 21.06 21.27 -11.82
C LYS A 142 20.89 21.77 -10.40
N VAL A 143 20.50 20.86 -9.51
CA VAL A 143 20.26 21.16 -8.10
C VAL A 143 21.51 20.84 -7.29
N THR A 144 21.77 21.60 -6.23
CA THR A 144 22.85 21.28 -5.28
C THR A 144 22.28 20.58 -4.05
N PRO A 145 23.06 19.80 -3.29
CA PRO A 145 22.60 19.24 -2.02
C PRO A 145 22.05 20.31 -1.06
N LYS A 146 22.66 21.49 -1.04
CA LYS A 146 22.19 22.65 -0.26
C LYS A 146 20.78 23.09 -0.69
N THR A 147 20.54 23.18 -1.99
CA THR A 147 19.23 23.53 -2.55
C THR A 147 18.16 22.49 -2.22
N ILE A 148 18.48 21.18 -2.26
CA ILE A 148 17.55 20.13 -1.79
C ILE A 148 17.20 20.38 -0.32
N GLY A 149 18.20 20.63 0.53
CA GLY A 149 17.99 20.90 1.96
C GLY A 149 16.99 22.03 2.22
N CYS A 150 17.07 23.12 1.44
CA CYS A 150 16.09 24.22 1.52
C CYS A 150 14.68 23.75 1.19
N TYR A 151 14.49 22.97 0.12
CA TYR A 151 13.17 22.51 -0.30
C TYR A 151 12.56 21.49 0.67
N LEU A 152 13.34 20.58 1.25
CA LEU A 152 12.83 19.52 2.15
C LEU A 152 12.17 20.04 3.44
N SER A 153 12.39 21.32 3.78
CA SER A 153 11.75 21.98 4.91
C SER A 153 10.25 22.21 4.69
N THR A 154 9.82 22.47 3.46
CA THR A 154 8.47 22.95 3.14
C THR A 154 7.80 22.21 1.97
N LYS A 155 8.55 21.46 1.19
CA LYS A 155 8.10 20.75 -0.01
C LYS A 155 8.37 19.25 0.06
N SER A 156 7.61 18.50 -0.73
CA SER A 156 7.93 17.11 -1.04
C SER A 156 8.81 17.03 -2.29
N ILE A 157 9.75 16.10 -2.30
CA ILE A 157 10.76 15.99 -3.36
C ILE A 157 10.95 14.52 -3.76
N THR A 158 11.13 14.31 -5.06
CA THR A 158 11.71 13.08 -5.62
C THR A 158 12.94 13.46 -6.42
N ALA A 159 14.11 12.89 -6.10
CA ALA A 159 15.36 13.26 -6.77
C ALA A 159 16.22 12.03 -7.09
N ARG A 160 16.88 12.07 -8.25
CA ARG A 160 17.96 11.15 -8.61
C ARG A 160 19.26 11.70 -8.03
N VAL A 161 19.88 10.95 -7.13
CA VAL A 161 21.08 11.37 -6.40
C VAL A 161 22.17 10.30 -6.46
N LEU A 162 23.41 10.75 -6.48
CA LEU A 162 24.58 9.91 -6.29
C LEU A 162 24.83 9.80 -4.79
N ILE A 163 24.63 8.60 -4.27
CA ILE A 163 24.84 8.26 -2.87
C ILE A 163 26.21 7.62 -2.71
N GLU A 164 26.86 7.91 -1.59
CA GLU A 164 27.99 7.15 -1.06
C GLU A 164 27.73 6.87 0.42
N THR A 165 27.64 5.60 0.80
CA THR A 165 27.29 5.16 2.16
C THR A 165 27.89 3.79 2.46
N ASP A 166 28.19 3.52 3.73
CA ASP A 166 28.51 2.21 4.27
C ASP A 166 27.27 1.48 4.85
N GLU A 167 26.09 2.11 4.80
CA GLU A 167 24.85 1.58 5.36
C GLU A 167 23.91 1.02 4.26
N PRO A 168 23.39 -0.22 4.37
CA PRO A 168 22.47 -0.79 3.40
C PRO A 168 21.03 -0.28 3.63
N VAL A 169 20.79 1.00 3.37
CA VAL A 169 19.52 1.70 3.71
C VAL A 169 18.75 2.21 2.50
N TYR A 170 19.42 2.40 1.35
CA TYR A 170 18.78 2.94 0.15
C TYR A 170 18.41 1.81 -0.82
N ALA A 171 17.11 1.65 -1.06
CA ALA A 171 16.63 0.66 -2.00
C ALA A 171 16.94 1.07 -3.45
N VAL A 172 17.49 0.14 -4.24
CA VAL A 172 17.74 0.28 -5.67
C VAL A 172 17.10 -0.89 -6.42
N ARG A 173 16.30 -0.57 -7.44
CA ARG A 173 15.70 -1.59 -8.32
C ARG A 173 16.68 -1.99 -9.43
N ARG A 174 16.99 -3.28 -9.50
CA ARG A 174 17.67 -3.96 -10.62
C ARG A 174 16.82 -5.18 -11.02
N ALA A 175 17.42 -6.36 -11.21
CA ALA A 175 16.67 -7.60 -11.33
C ALA A 175 15.86 -7.92 -10.06
N ARG A 176 16.34 -7.47 -8.89
CA ARG A 176 15.67 -7.52 -7.59
C ARG A 176 15.79 -6.17 -6.89
N CYS A 177 15.05 -5.97 -5.81
CA CYS A 177 15.27 -4.84 -4.90
C CYS A 177 16.51 -5.12 -4.07
N LEU A 178 17.49 -4.22 -4.09
CA LEU A 178 18.78 -4.37 -3.42
C LEU A 178 19.02 -3.16 -2.51
N PHE A 179 19.80 -3.35 -1.46
CA PHE A 179 20.25 -2.29 -0.54
C PHE A 179 21.79 -2.19 -0.55
N PRO A 180 22.38 -1.69 -1.65
CA PRO A 180 23.83 -1.67 -1.81
C PRO A 180 24.52 -0.66 -0.85
N VAL A 181 25.80 -0.92 -0.60
CA VAL A 181 26.74 0.01 0.04
C VAL A 181 27.79 0.46 -0.99
N GLY A 182 28.58 1.47 -0.65
CA GLY A 182 29.52 2.14 -1.55
C GLY A 182 28.85 3.27 -2.32
N ARG A 183 29.28 3.49 -3.56
CA ARG A 183 28.86 4.65 -4.38
C ARG A 183 27.95 4.25 -5.53
N PHE A 184 26.73 4.77 -5.59
CA PHE A 184 25.74 4.40 -6.60
C PHE A 184 24.67 5.48 -6.81
N TRP A 185 24.04 5.45 -7.98
CA TRP A 185 22.86 6.28 -8.28
C TRP A 185 21.58 5.65 -7.73
N ALA A 186 20.78 6.44 -7.03
CA ALA A 186 19.45 6.06 -6.56
C ALA A 186 18.44 7.19 -6.79
N THR A 187 17.18 6.82 -7.02
CA THR A 187 16.06 7.78 -7.06
C THR A 187 15.34 7.69 -5.73
N LEU A 188 15.37 8.79 -4.97
CA LEU A 188 14.94 8.85 -3.57
C LEU A 188 13.82 9.86 -3.38
N THR A 189 12.97 9.62 -2.39
CA THR A 189 11.87 10.52 -1.98
C THR A 189 12.22 11.28 -0.70
N THR A 190 11.38 12.25 -0.33
CA THR A 190 11.55 13.13 0.84
C THR A 190 12.15 12.46 2.09
N PRO A 191 11.64 11.32 2.60
CA PRO A 191 12.19 10.72 3.83
C PRO A 191 13.62 10.19 3.65
N GLU A 192 13.88 9.51 2.53
CA GLU A 192 15.21 8.97 2.20
C GLU A 192 16.22 10.10 1.95
N LEU A 193 15.79 11.18 1.29
CA LEU A 193 16.61 12.36 1.02
C LEU A 193 16.96 13.12 2.30
N LYS A 194 16.02 13.25 3.25
CA LYS A 194 16.29 13.83 4.58
C LYS A 194 17.38 13.01 5.29
N TYR A 195 17.22 11.69 5.33
CA TYR A 195 18.22 10.81 5.94
C TYR A 195 19.59 10.96 5.27
N ALA A 196 19.64 10.94 3.93
CA ALA A 196 20.88 11.06 3.16
C ALA A 196 21.58 12.41 3.36
N LEU A 197 20.86 13.51 3.49
CA LEU A 197 21.46 14.81 3.79
C LEU A 197 22.01 14.86 5.21
N THR A 198 21.25 14.39 6.20
CA THR A 198 21.71 14.37 7.61
C THR A 198 23.00 13.57 7.77
N LYS A 199 23.14 12.47 7.03
CA LYS A 199 24.34 11.63 7.05
C LYS A 199 25.45 12.08 6.10
N GLY A 200 25.23 13.10 5.27
CA GLY A 200 26.20 13.53 4.27
C GLY A 200 26.45 12.50 3.14
N HIS A 201 25.49 11.61 2.90
CA HIS A 201 25.58 10.55 1.89
C HIS A 201 25.40 11.06 0.46
N ILE A 202 24.78 12.24 0.26
CA ILE A 202 24.55 12.80 -1.08
C ILE A 202 25.83 13.46 -1.61
N LYS A 203 26.41 12.89 -2.67
CA LYS A 203 27.60 13.42 -3.36
C LYS A 203 27.26 14.27 -4.58
N GLN A 204 26.19 13.93 -5.27
CA GLN A 204 25.72 14.67 -6.44
C GLN A 204 24.20 14.56 -6.53
N VAL A 205 23.57 15.60 -7.09
CA VAL A 205 22.16 15.61 -7.44
C VAL A 205 22.04 15.70 -8.95
N GLY A 206 21.22 14.83 -9.54
CA GLY A 206 20.80 14.92 -10.93
C GLY A 206 19.46 15.65 -11.02
N ASP A 207 18.47 14.97 -11.60
CA ASP A 207 17.10 15.50 -11.72
C ASP A 207 16.37 15.49 -10.38
N CYS A 208 15.56 16.51 -10.15
CA CYS A 208 14.80 16.73 -8.93
C CYS A 208 13.42 17.28 -9.25
N VAL A 209 12.37 16.62 -8.79
CA VAL A 209 10.98 17.07 -8.92
C VAL A 209 10.48 17.56 -7.57
N ILE A 210 9.81 18.72 -7.58
CA ILE A 210 9.34 19.41 -6.38
C ILE A 210 7.81 19.49 -6.40
N TYR A 211 7.21 19.24 -5.24
CA TYR A 211 5.77 19.22 -5.06
C TYR A 211 5.35 20.05 -3.84
N GLU A 212 4.19 20.70 -3.94
CA GLU A 212 3.42 21.08 -2.75
C GLU A 212 3.01 19.80 -2.01
N GLN A 213 2.84 19.88 -0.69
CA GLN A 213 2.54 18.72 0.15
C GLN A 213 1.48 19.04 1.21
N ASP A 214 0.72 18.01 1.60
CA ASP A 214 -0.30 18.13 2.64
C ASP A 214 -0.60 16.78 3.33
N THR A 215 -1.33 16.82 4.45
CA THR A 215 -1.82 15.66 5.21
C THR A 215 -3.10 15.08 4.61
N ILE A 216 -2.97 14.31 3.52
CA ILE A 216 -4.15 13.84 2.78
C ILE A 216 -4.84 12.59 3.36
N PHE A 217 -4.14 11.77 4.15
CA PHE A 217 -4.68 10.47 4.59
C PHE A 217 -5.16 10.43 6.04
N LYS A 218 -4.91 11.49 6.82
CA LYS A 218 -5.14 11.50 8.27
C LYS A 218 -6.59 11.14 8.63
N SER A 219 -7.56 11.85 8.04
CA SER A 219 -8.99 11.65 8.32
C SER A 219 -9.47 10.25 7.94
N TYR A 220 -8.95 9.68 6.85
CA TYR A 220 -9.26 8.32 6.42
C TYR A 220 -8.76 7.30 7.44
N VAL A 221 -7.47 7.38 7.80
CA VAL A 221 -6.89 6.43 8.76
C VAL A 221 -7.55 6.54 10.13
N ASP A 222 -7.80 7.76 10.62
CA ASP A 222 -8.47 7.99 11.91
C ASP A 222 -9.86 7.34 11.93
N LYS A 223 -10.68 7.50 10.88
CA LYS A 223 -12.01 6.89 10.81
C LYS A 223 -11.94 5.36 10.86
N PHE A 224 -11.17 4.74 9.96
CA PHE A 224 -11.15 3.28 9.85
C PHE A 224 -10.43 2.62 11.02
N TYR A 225 -9.45 3.29 11.63
CA TYR A 225 -8.79 2.78 12.82
C TYR A 225 -9.72 2.84 14.04
N ALA A 226 -10.49 3.92 14.21
CA ALA A 226 -11.49 4.02 15.27
C ALA A 226 -12.56 2.91 15.15
N LEU A 227 -13.15 2.76 13.96
CA LEU A 227 -14.09 1.67 13.68
C LEU A 227 -13.49 0.29 13.97
N ARG A 228 -12.21 0.09 13.61
CA ARG A 228 -11.52 -1.17 13.90
C ARG A 228 -11.43 -1.45 15.40
N GLN A 229 -11.13 -0.45 16.22
CA GLN A 229 -11.06 -0.63 17.67
C GLN A 229 -12.44 -0.91 18.29
N GLU A 230 -13.49 -0.27 17.77
CA GLU A 230 -14.88 -0.51 18.19
C GLU A 230 -15.35 -1.93 17.86
N PHE A 231 -15.09 -2.43 16.65
CA PHE A 231 -15.42 -3.81 16.29
C PHE A 231 -14.59 -4.82 17.07
N LYS A 232 -13.34 -4.47 17.40
CA LYS A 232 -12.50 -5.31 18.24
C LYS A 232 -13.03 -5.40 19.68
N SER A 233 -13.48 -4.30 20.28
CA SER A 233 -14.02 -4.30 21.64
C SER A 233 -15.36 -5.02 21.76
N THR A 234 -16.15 -5.02 20.68
CA THR A 234 -17.46 -5.70 20.61
C THR A 234 -17.38 -7.15 20.13
N GLY A 235 -16.18 -7.65 19.77
CA GLY A 235 -15.98 -9.03 19.32
C GLY A 235 -16.46 -9.30 17.88
N ALA A 236 -16.72 -8.26 17.09
CA ALA A 236 -17.19 -8.38 15.70
C ALA A 236 -16.01 -8.56 14.73
N ALA A 237 -15.40 -9.75 14.76
CA ALA A 237 -14.19 -10.10 14.01
C ALA A 237 -14.32 -9.88 12.49
N GLU A 238 -15.52 -10.10 11.94
CA GLU A 238 -15.82 -9.89 10.52
C GLU A 238 -15.66 -8.43 10.10
N TYR A 239 -16.10 -7.47 10.94
CA TYR A 239 -15.99 -6.05 10.65
C TYR A 239 -14.59 -5.51 10.97
N GLU A 240 -13.90 -6.06 11.98
CA GLU A 240 -12.49 -5.72 12.23
C GLU A 240 -11.63 -5.99 11.00
N GLU A 241 -11.79 -7.18 10.41
CA GLU A 241 -11.03 -7.59 9.24
C GLU A 241 -11.39 -6.76 7.99
N LEU A 242 -12.65 -6.31 7.84
CA LEU A 242 -13.04 -5.36 6.81
C LEU A 242 -12.35 -3.99 6.99
N CYS A 243 -12.32 -3.43 8.19
CA CYS A 243 -11.61 -2.19 8.48
C CYS A 243 -10.11 -2.30 8.15
N LYS A 244 -9.47 -3.40 8.56
CA LYS A 244 -8.06 -3.69 8.22
C LYS A 244 -7.83 -3.74 6.71
N LYS A 245 -8.72 -4.39 5.95
CA LYS A 245 -8.62 -4.44 4.48
C LYS A 245 -8.76 -3.05 3.86
N MET A 246 -9.67 -2.21 4.36
CA MET A 246 -9.86 -0.84 3.85
C MET A 246 -8.61 0.01 4.08
N LEU A 247 -8.06 -0.03 5.30
CA LEU A 247 -6.81 0.65 5.67
C LEU A 247 -5.65 0.30 4.74
N ASN A 248 -5.47 -0.99 4.43
CA ASN A 248 -4.34 -1.45 3.63
C ASN A 248 -4.56 -1.38 2.12
N SER A 249 -5.80 -1.23 1.64
CA SER A 249 -6.08 -1.23 0.18
C SER A 249 -5.96 0.15 -0.46
N LEU A 250 -6.08 1.23 0.33
CA LEU A 250 -6.10 2.60 -0.19
C LEU A 250 -4.77 2.99 -0.84
N TYR A 251 -3.64 2.79 -0.15
CA TYR A 251 -2.34 3.27 -0.66
C TYR A 251 -1.97 2.63 -2.02
N GLY A 252 -2.37 1.38 -2.24
CA GLY A 252 -2.14 0.68 -3.51
C GLY A 252 -2.80 1.37 -4.71
N LYS A 253 -3.92 2.07 -4.50
CA LYS A 253 -4.58 2.83 -5.56
C LYS A 253 -3.79 4.07 -5.99
N PHE A 254 -3.05 4.70 -5.07
CA PHE A 254 -2.16 5.82 -5.39
C PHE A 254 -0.91 5.36 -6.14
N GLY A 255 -0.53 4.09 -6.03
CA GLY A 255 0.58 3.49 -6.79
C GLY A 255 0.17 2.87 -8.14
N GLN A 256 -1.12 2.88 -8.50
CA GLN A 256 -1.62 2.19 -9.68
C GLN A 256 -0.96 2.72 -10.97
N LYS A 257 -0.65 1.82 -11.91
CA LYS A 257 -0.17 2.19 -13.27
C LYS A 257 -1.36 2.49 -14.19
N GLY A 258 -1.15 3.41 -15.14
CA GLY A 258 -2.03 3.49 -16.29
C GLY A 258 -1.95 2.20 -17.12
N GLU A 259 -3.02 1.88 -17.82
CA GLU A 259 -3.07 0.76 -18.77
C GLU A 259 -2.98 1.33 -20.18
N ASP A 260 -2.03 0.82 -20.97
CA ASP A 260 -1.95 1.09 -22.40
C ASP A 260 -2.65 -0.05 -23.14
N TRP A 261 -3.90 0.21 -23.53
CA TRP A 261 -4.68 -0.74 -24.31
C TRP A 261 -4.27 -0.66 -25.78
N THR A 262 -3.68 -1.74 -26.29
CA THR A 262 -3.34 -1.88 -27.72
C THR A 262 -4.33 -2.84 -28.36
N LYS A 263 -5.02 -2.41 -29.42
CA LYS A 263 -5.89 -3.30 -30.19
C LYS A 263 -5.04 -4.36 -30.90
N ILE A 264 -5.20 -5.62 -30.52
CA ILE A 264 -4.46 -6.76 -31.11
C ILE A 264 -5.22 -7.48 -32.24
N GLY A 265 -6.48 -7.09 -32.50
CA GLY A 265 -7.33 -7.66 -33.55
C GLY A 265 -8.81 -7.38 -33.28
N ASP A 266 -9.66 -7.79 -34.21
CA ASP A 266 -11.11 -7.86 -34.03
C ASP A 266 -11.49 -9.30 -33.66
N CYS A 267 -12.47 -9.47 -32.76
CA CYS A 267 -13.01 -10.79 -32.43
C CYS A 267 -13.75 -11.35 -33.66
N PRO A 268 -13.56 -12.64 -34.02
CA PRO A 268 -14.30 -13.28 -35.11
C PRO A 268 -15.81 -13.32 -34.84
#